data_AF-A0A954KG26-F1
#
_entry.id   AF-A0A954KG26-F1
#
_cell.length_a   1.000
_cell.length_b   1.000
_cell.length_c   1.000
_cell.angle_alpha   90.00
_cell.angle_beta   90.00
_cell.angle_gamma   90.00
#
_symmetry.space_group_name_H-M   'P 1'
#
loop_
_entity.id
_entity.type
_entity.pdbx_description
1 polymer ?
#
loop_
_entity_poly.entity_id
_entity_poly.type
_entity_poly.pdbx_seq_one_letter_code
_entity_poly.pdbx_strand_id
1 'polypeptide(L)'
;PPVTVASAQVVDKTKYPMQFKVEYDPLQVDSRRSYVVTASVTRNGQLLYETRQNYPVLSPGQPKQIALALERVQTAPGPITNPRTPMDRNQQMAQIQRWFREYLGRNPNQNELALWMQALDSGYTLPDVQVELLSNNQLFNQLNRDKQAYITQLHKFMIGREPTPEEMQYWLARYEQTGGLRHDFARDFQAAVSAR
;
A
#
# COMPACT_ATOMS: atom_id res chain seq x y z
N PRO A 1 10.01 -5.39 -1.86
CA PRO A 1 8.57 -5.35 -2.22
C PRO A 1 8.41 -4.58 -3.54
N PRO A 2 7.40 -4.88 -4.38
CA PRO A 2 7.13 -4.10 -5.59
C PRO A 2 6.71 -2.67 -5.21
N VAL A 3 7.27 -1.69 -5.91
CA VAL A 3 6.97 -0.25 -5.72
C VAL A 3 6.25 0.25 -6.97
N THR A 4 5.10 0.88 -6.78
CA THR A 4 4.35 1.49 -7.89
C THR A 4 5.02 2.80 -8.29
N VAL A 5 5.60 2.83 -9.50
CA VAL A 5 6.23 4.04 -10.06
C VAL A 5 5.23 4.93 -10.80
N ALA A 6 4.15 4.34 -11.31
CA ALA A 6 3.08 5.06 -12.01
C ALA A 6 1.79 4.25 -12.00
N SER A 7 0.64 4.92 -12.17
CA SER A 7 -0.65 4.29 -12.34
C SER A 7 -1.55 5.13 -13.25
N ALA A 8 -2.53 4.50 -13.90
CA ALA A 8 -3.56 5.19 -14.66
C ALA A 8 -4.89 4.46 -14.49
N GLN A 9 -5.99 5.22 -14.53
CA GLN A 9 -7.35 4.68 -14.47
C GLN A 9 -8.08 5.00 -15.76
N VAL A 10 -8.82 4.02 -16.28
CA VAL A 10 -9.67 4.16 -17.46
C VAL A 10 -11.10 3.87 -17.04
N VAL A 11 -12.01 4.83 -17.24
CA VAL A 11 -13.43 4.75 -16.85
C VAL A 11 -14.31 4.77 -18.10
N ASP A 12 -15.47 4.10 -18.04
CA ASP A 12 -16.51 4.10 -19.08
C ASP A 12 -16.08 3.64 -20.48
N LYS A 13 -15.11 2.71 -20.59
CA LYS A 13 -14.73 2.09 -21.86
C LYS A 13 -15.29 0.67 -21.98
N THR A 14 -16.18 0.48 -22.97
CA THR A 14 -16.78 -0.83 -23.30
C THR A 14 -16.18 -1.49 -24.54
N LYS A 15 -15.24 -0.82 -25.23
CA LYS A 15 -14.62 -1.30 -26.47
C LYS A 15 -13.28 -1.99 -26.20
N TYR A 16 -13.15 -3.22 -26.71
CA TYR A 16 -11.92 -4.01 -26.66
C TYR A 16 -11.21 -4.03 -28.02
N PRO A 17 -9.87 -3.95 -28.06
CA PRO A 17 -8.95 -3.79 -26.92
C PRO A 17 -9.06 -2.40 -26.27
N MET A 18 -9.01 -2.37 -24.94
CA MET A 18 -9.09 -1.12 -24.18
C MET A 18 -7.76 -0.37 -24.26
N GLN A 19 -7.76 0.80 -24.89
CA GLN A 19 -6.59 1.66 -24.92
C GLN A 19 -6.40 2.37 -23.58
N PHE A 20 -5.17 2.32 -23.06
CA PHE A 20 -4.73 2.99 -21.85
C PHE A 20 -3.39 3.68 -22.08
N LYS A 21 -3.06 4.66 -21.24
CA LYS A 21 -1.77 5.34 -21.22
C LYS A 21 -1.35 5.50 -19.76
N VAL A 22 -0.13 5.08 -19.43
CA VAL A 22 0.48 5.28 -18.11
C VAL A 22 1.63 6.26 -18.29
N GLU A 23 1.52 7.43 -17.68
CA GLU A 23 2.61 8.42 -17.64
C GLU A 23 3.46 8.19 -16.40
N TYR A 24 4.77 8.29 -16.54
CA TYR A 24 5.73 8.05 -15.46
C TYR A 24 6.85 9.08 -15.50
N ASP A 25 7.45 9.34 -14.33
CA ASP A 25 8.64 10.19 -14.20
C ASP A 25 9.91 9.33 -14.41
N PRO A 26 10.75 9.62 -15.43
CA PRO A 26 11.97 8.87 -15.67
C PRO A 26 12.99 8.97 -14.53
N LEU A 27 12.94 9.99 -13.66
CA LEU A 27 13.84 10.08 -12.50
C LEU A 27 13.52 9.06 -11.40
N GLN A 28 12.33 8.47 -11.42
CA GLN A 28 11.91 7.39 -10.52
C GLN A 28 12.24 5.99 -11.09
N VAL A 29 12.84 5.93 -12.28
CA VAL A 29 13.19 4.70 -13.00
C VAL A 29 14.69 4.46 -12.89
N ASP A 30 15.06 3.39 -12.22
CA ASP A 30 16.43 2.90 -12.09
C ASP A 30 16.66 1.76 -13.10
N SER A 31 17.59 1.94 -14.03
CA SER A 31 17.91 0.97 -15.06
C SER A 31 18.44 -0.37 -14.53
N ARG A 32 18.81 -0.44 -13.24
CA ARG A 32 19.25 -1.67 -12.57
C ARG A 32 18.10 -2.49 -12.00
N ARG A 33 16.85 -2.01 -12.11
CA ARG A 33 15.65 -2.65 -11.57
C ARG A 33 14.74 -3.16 -12.68
N SER A 34 13.90 -4.13 -12.33
CA SER A 34 12.85 -4.64 -13.20
C SER A 34 11.52 -3.97 -12.89
N TYR A 35 10.85 -3.49 -13.93
CA TYR A 35 9.53 -2.89 -13.84
C TYR A 35 8.52 -3.80 -14.53
N VAL A 36 7.35 -3.95 -13.92
CA VAL A 36 6.23 -4.72 -14.48
C VAL A 36 4.98 -3.85 -14.48
N VAL A 37 4.13 -4.04 -15.49
CA VAL A 37 2.78 -3.48 -15.52
C VAL A 37 1.80 -4.56 -15.10
N THR A 38 0.90 -4.22 -14.20
CA THR A 38 -0.27 -5.02 -13.84
C THR A 38 -1.53 -4.22 -14.12
N ALA A 39 -2.64 -4.91 -14.36
CA ALA A 39 -3.92 -4.28 -14.55
C ALA A 39 -5.04 -5.10 -13.94
N SER A 40 -6.08 -4.41 -13.50
CA SER A 40 -7.31 -4.99 -12.97
C SER A 40 -8.53 -4.25 -13.51
N VAL A 41 -9.63 -4.97 -13.68
CA VAL A 41 -10.91 -4.42 -14.13
C VAL A 41 -11.96 -4.72 -13.08
N THR A 42 -12.61 -3.66 -12.60
CA THR A 42 -13.69 -3.74 -11.62
C THR A 42 -15.01 -3.28 -12.24
N ARG A 43 -16.12 -3.88 -11.81
CA ARG A 43 -17.48 -3.41 -12.12
C ARG A 43 -18.29 -3.41 -10.84
N ASN A 44 -18.88 -2.27 -10.49
CA ASN A 44 -19.60 -2.09 -9.22
C ASN A 44 -18.77 -2.52 -7.99
N GLY A 45 -17.46 -2.26 -8.02
CA GLY A 45 -16.53 -2.64 -6.95
C GLY A 45 -16.08 -4.10 -6.95
N GLN A 46 -16.64 -4.97 -7.80
CA GLN A 46 -16.20 -6.36 -7.92
C GLN A 46 -15.05 -6.48 -8.93
N LEU A 47 -13.91 -7.04 -8.50
CA LEU A 47 -12.82 -7.43 -9.41
C LEU A 47 -13.31 -8.55 -10.33
N LEU A 48 -13.37 -8.26 -11.62
CA LEU A 48 -13.81 -9.22 -12.63
C LEU A 48 -12.63 -9.82 -13.39
N TYR A 49 -11.60 -9.01 -13.65
CA TYR A 49 -10.42 -9.45 -14.40
C TYR A 49 -9.12 -8.87 -13.84
N GLU A 50 -8.02 -9.63 -13.94
CA GLU A 50 -6.69 -9.22 -13.50
C GLU A 50 -5.60 -9.77 -14.45
N THR A 51 -4.44 -9.13 -14.50
CA THR A 51 -3.24 -9.70 -15.15
C THR A 51 -2.63 -10.76 -14.24
N ARG A 52 -2.49 -12.00 -14.71
CA ARG A 52 -1.85 -13.09 -13.94
C ARG A 52 -0.40 -13.36 -14.30
N GLN A 53 0.04 -12.86 -15.46
CA GLN A 53 1.42 -12.91 -15.89
C GLN A 53 2.08 -11.54 -15.75
N ASN A 54 3.39 -11.53 -15.51
CA ASN A 54 4.17 -10.30 -15.41
C ASN A 54 4.41 -9.74 -16.81
N TYR A 55 4.12 -8.45 -17.00
CA TYR A 55 4.44 -7.73 -18.23
C TYR A 55 5.62 -6.79 -17.98
N PRO A 56 6.87 -7.23 -18.20
CA PRO A 56 8.02 -6.37 -18.02
C PRO A 56 7.95 -5.17 -18.95
N VAL A 57 8.33 -4.00 -18.42
CA VAL A 57 8.43 -2.72 -19.15
C VAL A 57 9.73 -2.03 -18.80
N LEU A 58 10.05 -0.97 -19.55
CA LEU A 58 11.22 -0.11 -19.31
C LEU A 58 12.57 -0.85 -19.37
N SER A 59 12.57 -2.08 -19.88
CA SER A 59 13.78 -2.86 -20.14
C SER A 59 14.38 -2.50 -21.51
N PRO A 60 15.71 -2.51 -21.69
CA PRO A 60 16.34 -2.22 -22.98
C PRO A 60 15.79 -3.13 -24.09
N GLY A 61 15.36 -2.53 -25.22
CA GLY A 61 14.84 -3.26 -26.38
C GLY A 61 13.35 -3.61 -26.36
N GLN A 62 12.60 -3.26 -25.29
CA GLN A 62 11.16 -3.50 -25.25
C GLN A 62 10.34 -2.38 -25.90
N PRO A 63 9.22 -2.73 -26.57
CA PRO A 63 8.31 -1.73 -27.12
C PRO A 63 7.62 -0.94 -26.00
N LYS A 64 7.47 0.38 -26.19
CA LYS A 64 6.71 1.26 -25.27
C LYS A 64 5.19 1.03 -25.32
N GLN A 65 4.73 0.17 -26.23
CA GLN A 65 3.35 -0.27 -26.35
C GLN A 65 3.28 -1.75 -26.04
N ILE A 66 2.39 -2.14 -25.12
CA ILE A 66 2.19 -3.52 -24.71
C ILE A 66 0.70 -3.84 -24.74
N ALA A 67 0.38 -5.11 -25.02
CA ALA A 67 -0.97 -5.64 -24.85
C ALA A 67 -1.00 -6.47 -23.56
N LEU A 68 -1.91 -6.10 -22.65
CA LEU A 68 -2.15 -6.83 -21.40
C LEU A 68 -3.30 -7.80 -21.61
N ALA A 69 -3.06 -9.08 -21.34
CA ALA A 69 -4.09 -10.10 -21.26
C ALA A 69 -4.61 -10.14 -19.83
N LEU A 70 -5.93 -10.10 -19.71
CA LEU A 70 -6.65 -10.08 -18.46
C LEU A 70 -7.42 -11.39 -18.33
N GLU A 71 -7.21 -12.08 -17.22
CA GLU A 71 -7.93 -13.32 -16.90
C GLU A 71 -9.08 -13.04 -15.95
N ARG A 72 -10.18 -13.77 -16.12
CA ARG A 72 -11.35 -13.64 -15.25
C ARG A 72 -11.04 -14.24 -13.87
N VAL A 73 -11.33 -13.50 -12.81
CA VAL A 73 -11.24 -14.02 -11.45
C VAL A 73 -12.39 -15.02 -11.24
N GLN A 74 -12.07 -16.31 -11.07
CA GLN A 74 -13.06 -17.35 -10.80
C GLN A 74 -13.58 -17.22 -9.36
N THR A 75 -14.81 -16.76 -9.18
CA THR A 75 -15.54 -16.88 -7.92
C THR A 75 -16.08 -18.31 -7.79
N ALA A 76 -15.41 -19.20 -7.06
CA ALA A 76 -16.01 -20.48 -6.68
C ALA A 76 -17.09 -20.24 -5.61
N PRO A 77 -18.33 -20.75 -5.77
CA PRO A 77 -19.33 -20.73 -4.70
C PRO A 77 -19.15 -21.96 -3.81
N GLY A 78 -18.84 -21.77 -2.53
CA GLY A 78 -18.84 -22.84 -1.53
C GLY A 78 -18.78 -22.29 -0.09
N PRO A 79 -19.57 -22.82 0.85
CA PRO A 79 -19.54 -22.38 2.25
C PRO A 79 -18.32 -23.02 2.94
N ILE A 80 -17.39 -22.19 3.42
CA ILE A 80 -16.29 -22.65 4.28
C ILE A 80 -16.40 -21.96 5.63
N THR A 81 -16.93 -22.72 6.58
CA THR A 81 -16.87 -22.47 8.02
C THR A 81 -15.43 -22.68 8.51
N ASN A 82 -14.71 -21.60 8.78
CA ASN A 82 -13.43 -21.63 9.50
C ASN A 82 -13.52 -20.77 10.76
N PRO A 83 -13.57 -21.35 11.98
CA PRO A 83 -13.45 -20.59 13.22
C PRO A 83 -11.97 -20.48 13.60
N ARG A 84 -11.29 -19.43 13.12
CA ARG A 84 -10.10 -18.86 13.79
C ARG A 84 -10.45 -17.42 14.11
N THR A 85 -11.12 -17.16 15.23
CA THR A 85 -11.75 -15.87 15.57
C THR A 85 -10.82 -14.66 15.39
N PRO A 86 -10.91 -13.90 14.27
CA PRO A 86 -10.31 -12.58 14.13
C PRO A 86 -11.40 -11.56 14.50
N MET A 87 -11.05 -10.31 14.83
CA MET A 87 -12.04 -9.22 14.97
C MET A 87 -13.15 -9.31 13.89
N ASP A 88 -14.42 -9.18 14.28
CA ASP A 88 -15.53 -9.15 13.32
C ASP A 88 -15.22 -8.15 12.19
N ARG A 89 -15.69 -8.41 10.97
CA ARG A 89 -15.44 -7.53 9.81
C ARG A 89 -15.75 -6.06 10.09
N ASN A 90 -16.81 -5.81 10.88
CA ASN A 90 -17.19 -4.49 11.38
C ASN A 90 -16.13 -3.87 12.32
N GLN A 91 -15.49 -4.66 13.16
CA GLN A 91 -14.38 -4.22 14.02
C GLN A 91 -13.12 -3.90 13.20
N GLN A 92 -12.79 -4.70 12.18
CA GLN A 92 -11.68 -4.40 11.25
C GLN A 92 -11.91 -3.07 10.52
N MET A 93 -13.12 -2.86 9.98
CA MET A 93 -13.51 -1.59 9.36
C MET A 93 -13.39 -0.41 10.33
N ALA A 94 -13.90 -0.56 11.55
CA ALA A 94 -13.83 0.48 12.58
C ALA A 94 -12.38 0.81 12.98
N GLN A 95 -11.50 -0.21 13.03
CA GLN A 95 -10.08 -0.04 13.32
C GLN A 95 -9.37 0.74 12.23
N ILE A 96 -9.58 0.38 10.95
CA ILE A 96 -9.00 1.10 9.81
C ILE A 96 -9.50 2.55 9.81
N GLN A 97 -10.80 2.77 9.99
CA GLN A 97 -11.37 4.12 10.08
C GLN A 97 -10.75 4.94 11.22
N ARG A 98 -10.47 4.32 12.36
CA ARG A 98 -9.80 4.96 13.49
C ARG A 98 -8.37 5.38 13.12
N TRP A 99 -7.58 4.49 12.51
CA TRP A 99 -6.22 4.82 12.08
C TRP A 99 -6.18 5.94 11.03
N PHE A 100 -7.13 5.97 10.10
CA PHE A 100 -7.23 7.09 9.16
C PHE A 100 -7.44 8.43 9.89
N ARG A 101 -8.32 8.46 10.89
CA ARG A 101 -8.56 9.68 11.69
C ARG A 101 -7.34 10.06 12.52
N GLU A 102 -6.74 9.09 13.19
CA GLU A 102 -5.62 9.33 14.12
C GLU A 102 -4.32 9.67 13.38
N TYR A 103 -4.02 8.98 12.28
CA TYR A 103 -2.75 9.13 11.56
C TYR A 103 -2.82 10.16 10.44
N LEU A 104 -3.93 10.20 9.70
CA LEU A 104 -4.07 11.09 8.54
C LEU A 104 -4.95 12.31 8.83
N GLY A 105 -5.60 12.36 9.99
CA GLY A 105 -6.50 13.46 10.35
C GLY A 105 -7.78 13.52 9.52
N ARG A 106 -8.14 12.43 8.84
CA ARG A 106 -9.32 12.37 7.96
C ARG A 106 -10.04 11.03 8.05
N ASN A 107 -11.30 10.97 7.66
CA ASN A 107 -11.96 9.68 7.46
C ASN A 107 -11.51 9.06 6.12
N PRO A 108 -11.42 7.73 6.02
CA PRO A 108 -11.25 7.07 4.73
C PRO A 108 -12.53 7.26 3.91
N ASN A 109 -12.39 7.39 2.60
CA ASN A 109 -13.54 7.31 1.71
C ASN A 109 -14.00 5.84 1.54
N GLN A 110 -15.19 5.63 0.97
CA GLN A 110 -15.75 4.28 0.79
C GLN A 110 -14.86 3.37 -0.08
N ASN A 111 -14.18 3.91 -1.09
CA ASN A 111 -13.31 3.14 -1.97
C ASN A 111 -12.02 2.71 -1.26
N GLU A 112 -11.38 3.62 -0.51
CA GLU A 112 -10.21 3.31 0.31
C GLU A 112 -10.53 2.23 1.35
N LEU A 113 -11.67 2.37 2.03
CA LEU A 113 -12.10 1.38 3.02
C LEU A 113 -12.38 0.02 2.36
N ALA A 114 -13.06 0.00 1.21
CA ALA A 114 -13.32 -1.23 0.47
C ALA A 114 -12.02 -1.91 -0.01
N LEU A 115 -11.03 -1.13 -0.46
CA LEU A 115 -9.71 -1.64 -0.85
C LEU A 115 -8.97 -2.28 0.34
N TRP A 116 -9.00 -1.64 1.52
CA TRP A 116 -8.38 -2.23 2.71
C TRP A 116 -9.07 -3.50 3.16
N MET A 117 -10.40 -3.54 3.11
CA MET A 117 -11.16 -4.75 3.43
C MET A 117 -10.85 -5.88 2.45
N GLN A 118 -10.77 -5.57 1.15
CA GLN A 118 -10.36 -6.55 0.14
C GLN A 118 -8.92 -7.03 0.35
N ALA A 119 -8.01 -6.15 0.79
CA ALA A 119 -6.65 -6.54 1.13
C ALA A 119 -6.66 -7.55 2.29
N LEU A 120 -7.42 -7.28 3.36
CA LEU A 120 -7.58 -8.22 4.48
C LEU A 120 -8.12 -9.58 4.01
N ASP A 121 -9.11 -9.59 3.12
CA ASP A 121 -9.66 -10.81 2.52
C ASP A 121 -8.62 -11.57 1.66
N SER A 122 -7.63 -10.85 1.10
CA SER A 122 -6.57 -11.40 0.26
C SER A 122 -5.35 -11.89 1.07
N GLY A 123 -5.41 -11.82 2.40
CA GLY A 123 -4.35 -12.26 3.31
C GLY A 123 -3.45 -11.17 3.88
N TYR A 124 -3.73 -9.88 3.60
CA TYR A 124 -3.10 -8.78 4.35
C TYR A 124 -3.56 -8.83 5.80
N THR A 125 -2.67 -8.47 6.72
CA THR A 125 -3.02 -8.40 8.14
C THR A 125 -3.29 -6.96 8.56
N LEU A 126 -4.04 -6.77 9.66
CA LEU A 126 -4.25 -5.44 10.24
C LEU A 126 -2.91 -4.72 10.56
N PRO A 127 -1.88 -5.39 11.10
CA PRO A 127 -0.54 -4.81 11.22
C PRO A 127 0.03 -4.28 9.90
N ASP A 128 -0.10 -5.01 8.80
CA ASP A 128 0.39 -4.56 7.49
C ASP A 128 -0.36 -3.30 7.03
N VAL A 129 -1.68 -3.24 7.23
CA VAL A 129 -2.48 -2.04 6.94
C VAL A 129 -2.03 -0.86 7.79
N GLN A 130 -1.71 -1.07 9.07
CA GLN A 130 -1.21 -0.03 9.95
C GLN A 130 0.12 0.55 9.44
N VAL A 131 1.04 -0.29 8.96
CA VAL A 131 2.32 0.15 8.35
C VAL A 131 2.07 1.00 7.14
N GLU A 132 1.17 0.60 6.24
CA GLU A 132 0.86 1.39 5.04
C GLU A 132 0.31 2.78 5.37
N LEU A 133 -0.54 2.88 6.40
CA LEU A 133 -1.09 4.16 6.85
C LEU A 133 -0.03 5.04 7.52
N LEU A 134 0.83 4.46 8.36
CA LEU A 134 1.94 5.19 9.00
C LEU A 134 2.99 5.64 7.98
N SER A 135 3.12 4.92 6.87
CA SER A 135 4.09 5.23 5.81
C SER A 135 3.57 6.24 4.79
N ASN A 136 2.31 6.67 4.92
CA ASN A 136 1.65 7.51 3.95
C ASN A 136 2.33 8.89 3.85
N ASN A 137 2.53 9.36 2.61
CA ASN A 137 3.13 10.66 2.33
C ASN A 137 2.35 11.83 2.96
N GLN A 138 1.05 11.69 3.16
CA GLN A 138 0.23 12.71 3.80
C GLN A 138 0.69 12.99 5.24
N LEU A 139 0.95 11.95 6.03
CA LEU A 139 1.44 12.09 7.40
C LEU A 139 2.80 12.82 7.42
N PHE A 140 3.73 12.42 6.54
CA PHE A 140 5.03 13.06 6.46
C PHE A 140 4.96 14.53 6.01
N ASN A 141 4.08 14.84 5.06
CA ASN A 141 3.85 16.22 4.60
C ASN A 141 3.21 17.09 5.68
N GLN A 142 2.29 16.55 6.48
CA GLN A 142 1.69 17.26 7.62
C GLN A 142 2.73 17.66 8.68
N LEU A 143 3.81 16.90 8.78
CA LEU A 143 4.92 17.14 9.70
C LEU A 143 6.05 17.99 9.06
N ASN A 144 5.72 18.82 8.07
CA ASN A 144 6.68 19.65 7.33
C ASN A 144 7.83 18.87 6.68
N ARG A 145 7.63 17.56 6.43
CA ARG A 145 8.67 16.65 5.93
C ARG A 145 9.87 16.55 6.88
N ASP A 146 9.64 16.81 8.16
CA ASP A 146 10.66 16.69 9.18
C ASP A 146 10.75 15.25 9.69
N LYS A 147 11.96 14.68 9.62
CA LYS A 147 12.21 13.29 10.01
C LYS A 147 12.12 13.08 11.52
N GLN A 148 12.53 14.04 12.34
CA GLN A 148 12.46 13.94 13.80
C GLN A 148 11.01 14.04 14.29
N ALA A 149 10.23 14.93 13.69
CA ALA A 149 8.80 15.04 13.92
C ALA A 149 8.08 13.76 13.50
N TYR A 150 8.43 13.18 12.35
CA TYR A 150 7.89 11.90 11.89
C TYR A 150 8.18 10.76 12.87
N ILE A 151 9.44 10.58 13.28
CA ILE A 151 9.83 9.53 14.24
C ILE A 151 9.12 9.73 15.59
N THR A 152 9.07 10.97 16.08
CA THR A 152 8.34 11.33 17.31
C THR A 152 6.86 10.94 17.20
N GLN A 153 6.24 11.21 16.05
CA GLN A 153 4.83 10.94 15.84
C GLN A 153 4.55 9.43 15.77
N LEU A 154 5.40 8.64 15.09
CA LEU A 154 5.29 7.17 15.09
C LEU A 154 5.39 6.60 16.50
N HIS A 155 6.32 7.12 17.30
CA HIS A 155 6.50 6.70 18.69
C HIS A 155 5.25 6.99 19.54
N LYS A 156 4.64 8.17 19.36
CA LYS A 156 3.37 8.51 20.01
C LYS A 156 2.23 7.58 19.58
N PHE A 157 2.13 7.25 18.30
CA PHE A 157 1.06 6.40 17.78
C PHE A 157 1.17 4.93 18.21
N MET A 158 2.37 4.40 18.35
CA MET A 158 2.58 2.97 18.61
C MET A 158 2.90 2.66 20.07
N ILE A 159 3.59 3.57 20.78
CA ILE A 159 4.06 3.36 22.15
C ILE A 159 3.33 4.32 23.13
N GLY A 160 2.69 5.39 22.63
CA GLY A 160 1.96 6.34 23.47
C GLY A 160 2.85 7.33 24.22
N ARG A 161 4.15 7.38 23.94
CA ARG A 161 5.10 8.33 24.53
C ARG A 161 6.04 8.92 23.48
N GLU A 162 6.80 9.95 23.84
CA GLU A 162 7.90 10.46 23.03
C GLU A 162 9.14 9.54 23.13
N PRO A 163 9.97 9.45 22.07
CA PRO A 163 11.22 8.71 22.12
C PRO A 163 12.21 9.41 23.07
N THR A 164 13.05 8.65 23.77
CA THR A 164 14.20 9.24 24.47
C THR A 164 15.23 9.76 23.46
N PRO A 165 16.19 10.62 23.84
CA PRO A 165 17.26 11.07 22.95
C PRO A 165 18.05 9.91 22.32
N GLU A 166 18.28 8.83 23.06
CA GLU A 166 18.97 7.63 22.58
C GLU A 166 18.12 6.87 21.56
N GLU A 167 16.82 6.69 21.84
CA GLU A 167 15.89 6.05 20.91
C GLU A 167 15.74 6.88 19.62
N MET A 168 15.66 8.20 19.74
CA MET A 168 15.61 9.10 18.58
C MET A 168 16.86 8.96 17.70
N GLN A 169 18.05 8.93 18.29
CA GLN A 169 19.30 8.72 17.53
C GLN A 169 19.33 7.35 16.85
N TYR A 170 18.91 6.29 17.55
CA TYR A 170 18.79 4.94 16.98
C TYR A 170 17.84 4.92 15.78
N TRP A 171 16.66 5.51 15.92
CA TRP A 171 15.66 5.55 14.85
C TRP A 171 16.07 6.41 13.67
N LEU A 172 16.76 7.53 13.91
CA LEU A 172 17.35 8.33 12.84
C LEU A 172 18.38 7.53 12.05
N ALA A 173 19.29 6.82 12.71
CA ALA A 173 20.26 5.97 12.03
C ALA A 173 19.57 4.87 11.21
N ARG A 174 18.50 4.25 11.75
CA ARG A 174 17.70 3.25 11.04
C ARG A 174 16.97 3.83 9.83
N TYR A 175 16.44 5.04 9.94
CA TYR A 175 15.78 5.75 8.84
C TYR A 175 16.73 6.03 7.68
N GLU A 176 17.98 6.41 7.96
CA GLU A 176 19.00 6.60 6.92
C GLU A 176 19.40 5.25 6.29
N GLN A 177 19.44 4.16 7.07
CA GLN A 177 19.74 2.81 6.55
C GLN A 177 18.69 2.28 5.57
N THR A 178 17.43 2.68 5.70
CA THR A 178 16.40 2.33 4.71
C THR A 178 16.46 3.23 3.47
N GLY A 179 17.46 4.12 3.36
CA GLY A 179 17.56 5.11 2.28
C GLY A 179 16.45 6.15 2.33
N GLY A 180 15.84 6.38 3.50
CA GLY A 180 14.68 7.26 3.67
C GLY A 180 13.36 6.67 3.15
N LEU A 181 13.33 5.37 2.85
CA LEU A 181 12.09 4.66 2.50
C LEU A 181 11.21 4.53 3.75
N ARG A 182 10.16 5.35 3.82
CA ARG A 182 9.22 5.41 4.95
C ARG A 182 8.48 4.10 5.19
N HIS A 183 8.11 3.38 4.13
CA HIS A 183 7.46 2.08 4.24
C HIS A 183 8.36 1.03 4.92
N ASP A 184 9.60 0.89 4.46
CA ASP A 184 10.53 -0.04 5.09
C ASP A 184 10.89 0.39 6.52
N PHE A 185 11.00 1.69 6.77
CA PHE A 185 11.23 2.21 8.13
C PHE A 185 10.05 1.93 9.08
N ALA A 186 8.81 2.19 8.66
CA ALA A 186 7.63 1.95 9.49
C ALA A 186 7.42 0.46 9.80
N ARG A 187 7.74 -0.42 8.84
CA ARG A 187 7.75 -1.87 9.06
C ARG A 187 8.79 -2.27 10.10
N ASP A 188 10.03 -1.78 9.96
CA ASP A 188 11.10 -2.03 10.93
C ASP A 188 10.75 -1.51 12.33
N PHE A 189 10.13 -0.32 12.40
CA PHE A 189 9.66 0.27 13.64
C PHE A 189 8.56 -0.59 14.28
N GLN A 190 7.54 -1.01 13.53
CA GLN A 190 6.48 -1.89 14.02
C GLN A 190 7.03 -3.23 14.51
N ALA A 191 7.97 -3.83 13.78
CA ALA A 191 8.62 -5.07 14.16
C ALA A 191 9.38 -4.94 15.49
N ALA A 192 10.08 -3.83 15.72
CA ALA A 192 10.79 -3.59 16.96
C ALA A 192 9.87 -3.31 18.15
N VAL A 193 8.75 -2.62 17.93
CA VAL A 193 7.74 -2.36 18.97
C VAL A 193 7.04 -3.66 19.38
N SER A 194 6.72 -4.52 18.43
CA SER A 194 6.03 -5.80 18.68
C SER A 194 6.95 -6.89 19.27
N ALA A 195 8.27 -6.73 19.18
CA ALA A 195 9.25 -7.63 19.76
C ALA A 195 9.64 -7.30 21.22
N ARG A 196 9.11 -6.21 21.78
CA ARG A 196 9.27 -5.81 23.19
C ARG A 196 8.11 -6.30 24.02
#